data_AF-A0A930UUH8-F1
#
_entry.id   AF-A0A930UUH8-F1
#
_cell.length_a   1.000
_cell.length_b   1.000
_cell.length_c   1.000
_cell.angle_alpha   90.00
_cell.angle_beta   90.00
_cell.angle_gamma   90.00
#
_symmetry.space_group_name_H-M   'P 1'
#
loop_
_entity.id
_entity.type
_entity.pdbx_description
1 polymer ?
#
loop_
_entity_poly.entity_id
_entity_poly.type
_entity_poly.pdbx_seq_one_letter_code
_entity_poly.pdbx_strand_id
1 'polypeptide(L)'
;MHDVVNSANKVLNNFSPNITENRKRLESLTEQLVRQITDPSRPGLGKRAQEIIAEIQAVLGEKLTEFGTKGANWDEIAQRYRENIDQIARRKLTSEDYEKIEDVRENIEHKEKELNNLIDNVLQTTVSVKEYGFETNLKAVNTINEIGSTVQEFINDTSKFKFEPVQFESQEIGKLAFSFKSAYLHHLLVGILFTILCLFIDWAVVLSLLIFLEIKRKVFQKLFNLDIQCKEILC
;
A
#
# COMPACT_ATOMS: atom_id res chain seq x y z
N MET A 1 7.30 3.49 -2.87
CA MET A 1 5.91 3.95 -3.11
C MET A 1 5.71 4.28 -4.58
N HIS A 2 6.25 5.42 -5.05
CA HIS A 2 6.15 5.85 -6.46
C HIS A 2 6.55 4.74 -7.46
N ASP A 3 7.62 3.99 -7.21
CA ASP A 3 8.03 2.90 -8.11
C ASP A 3 6.99 1.78 -8.23
N VAL A 4 6.31 1.44 -7.14
CA VAL A 4 5.27 0.40 -7.11
C VAL A 4 4.00 0.89 -7.79
N VAL A 5 3.60 2.13 -7.52
CA VAL A 5 2.46 2.78 -8.20
C VAL A 5 2.72 2.91 -9.70
N ASN A 6 3.91 3.36 -10.10
CA ASN A 6 4.28 3.49 -11.51
C ASN A 6 4.32 2.13 -12.22
N SER A 7 4.85 1.11 -11.54
CA SER A 7 4.88 -0.26 -12.07
C SER A 7 3.47 -0.84 -12.20
N ALA A 8 2.60 -0.64 -11.20
CA ALA A 8 1.20 -1.03 -11.24
C ALA A 8 0.47 -0.35 -12.39
N ASN A 9 0.56 0.98 -12.50
CA ASN A 9 -0.05 1.76 -13.57
C ASN A 9 0.44 1.33 -14.96
N LYS A 10 1.73 1.02 -15.10
CA LYS A 10 2.29 0.51 -16.35
C LYS A 10 1.67 -0.82 -16.76
N VAL A 11 1.47 -1.76 -15.82
CA VAL A 11 0.91 -3.07 -16.16
C VAL A 11 -0.61 -2.99 -16.39
N LEU A 12 -1.33 -2.21 -15.58
CA LEU A 12 -2.77 -1.96 -15.79
C LEU A 12 -3.04 -1.36 -17.17
N ASN A 13 -2.20 -0.42 -17.65
CA ASN A 13 -2.32 0.16 -18.98
C ASN A 13 -2.02 -0.83 -20.12
N ASN A 14 -1.18 -1.84 -19.86
CA ASN A 14 -0.82 -2.87 -20.83
C ASN A 14 -1.79 -4.06 -20.83
N PHE A 15 -2.71 -4.13 -19.87
CA PHE A 15 -3.70 -5.20 -19.77
C PHE A 15 -4.76 -5.08 -20.86
N SER A 16 -5.17 -3.84 -21.21
CA SER A 16 -6.12 -3.53 -22.29
C SER A 16 -5.64 -2.34 -23.14
N PRO A 17 -4.53 -2.46 -23.89
CA PRO A 17 -3.82 -1.33 -24.46
C PRO A 17 -4.67 -0.52 -25.46
N ASN A 18 -5.49 -1.20 -26.26
CA ASN A 18 -6.37 -0.54 -27.24
C ASN A 18 -7.47 0.29 -26.57
N ILE A 19 -8.07 -0.22 -25.48
CA ILE A 19 -9.12 0.49 -24.74
C ILE A 19 -8.53 1.70 -24.01
N THR A 20 -7.38 1.53 -23.37
CA THR A 20 -6.67 2.62 -22.66
C THR A 20 -6.22 3.73 -23.61
N GLU A 21 -5.67 3.38 -24.78
CA GLU A 21 -5.24 4.37 -25.78
C GLU A 21 -6.43 5.16 -26.34
N ASN A 22 -7.51 4.46 -26.72
CA ASN A 22 -8.72 5.10 -27.24
C ASN A 22 -9.38 6.02 -26.21
N ARG A 23 -9.39 5.67 -24.92
CA ARG A 23 -9.91 6.54 -23.86
C ARG A 23 -9.03 7.76 -23.59
N LYS A 24 -7.71 7.62 -23.49
CA LYS A 24 -6.82 8.79 -23.33
C LYS A 24 -6.96 9.78 -24.50
N ARG A 25 -7.08 9.24 -25.71
CA ARG A 25 -7.36 10.04 -26.90
C ARG A 25 -8.73 10.72 -26.79
N LEU A 26 -9.75 10.00 -26.34
CA LEU A 26 -11.10 10.52 -26.16
C LEU A 26 -11.18 11.61 -25.09
N GLU A 27 -10.53 11.44 -23.95
CA GLU A 27 -10.44 12.44 -22.87
C GLU A 27 -9.79 13.72 -23.37
N SER A 28 -8.64 13.60 -24.05
CA SER A 28 -7.95 14.75 -24.64
C SER A 28 -8.83 15.49 -25.66
N LEU A 29 -9.52 14.76 -26.55
CA LEU A 29 -10.43 15.37 -27.52
C LEU A 29 -11.64 16.03 -26.84
N THR A 30 -12.16 15.43 -25.77
CA THR A 30 -13.29 15.97 -25.00
C THR A 30 -12.89 17.27 -24.30
N GLU A 31 -11.71 17.34 -23.70
CA GLU A 31 -11.19 18.58 -23.12
C GLU A 31 -10.98 19.66 -24.18
N GLN A 32 -10.41 19.30 -25.33
CA GLN A 32 -10.25 20.23 -26.45
C GLN A 32 -11.60 20.75 -26.95
N LEU A 33 -12.61 19.87 -27.05
CA LEU A 33 -13.96 20.27 -27.42
C LEU A 33 -14.56 21.26 -26.42
N VAL A 34 -14.47 20.96 -25.13
CA VAL A 34 -15.00 21.84 -24.08
C VAL A 34 -14.31 23.20 -24.14
N ARG A 35 -12.98 23.26 -24.17
CA ARG A 35 -12.22 24.51 -24.28
C ARG A 35 -12.59 25.31 -25.53
N GLN A 36 -12.83 24.61 -26.66
CA GLN A 36 -13.19 25.26 -27.91
C GLN A 36 -14.62 25.82 -27.89
N ILE A 37 -15.55 25.15 -27.21
CA ILE A 37 -16.96 25.60 -27.08
C ILE A 37 -17.06 26.78 -26.09
N THR A 38 -16.30 26.74 -24.99
CA THR A 38 -16.36 27.73 -23.91
C THR A 38 -15.34 28.86 -24.05
N ASP A 39 -14.64 28.95 -25.19
CA ASP A 39 -13.68 30.03 -25.46
C ASP A 39 -14.35 31.41 -25.27
N PRO A 40 -13.89 32.23 -24.30
CA PRO A 40 -14.51 33.52 -24.01
C PRO A 40 -14.52 34.48 -25.22
N SER A 41 -13.57 34.32 -26.14
CA SER A 41 -13.42 35.20 -27.30
C SER A 41 -14.33 34.81 -28.45
N ARG A 42 -14.68 33.52 -28.57
CA ARG A 42 -15.47 32.95 -29.68
C ARG A 42 -16.26 31.71 -29.23
N PRO A 43 -17.24 31.88 -28.33
CA PRO A 43 -17.95 30.74 -27.79
C PRO A 43 -18.89 30.13 -28.84
N GLY A 44 -18.92 28.81 -28.89
CA GLY A 44 -19.84 28.04 -29.74
C GLY A 44 -19.23 26.94 -30.60
N LEU A 45 -20.08 26.30 -31.40
CA LEU A 45 -19.75 25.14 -32.23
C LEU A 45 -19.23 25.56 -33.61
N GLY A 46 -18.09 26.26 -33.62
CA GLY A 46 -17.39 26.63 -34.87
C GLY A 46 -16.83 25.41 -35.62
N LYS A 47 -16.24 25.66 -36.81
CA LYS A 47 -15.67 24.60 -37.67
C LYS A 47 -14.70 23.67 -36.91
N ARG A 48 -13.86 24.21 -36.04
CA ARG A 48 -12.91 23.42 -35.25
C ARG A 48 -13.60 22.50 -34.23
N ALA A 49 -14.66 22.97 -33.58
CA ALA A 49 -15.45 22.13 -32.66
C ALA A 49 -16.14 20.99 -33.40
N GLN A 50 -16.64 21.24 -34.61
CA GLN A 50 -17.25 20.22 -35.47
C GLN A 50 -16.24 19.16 -35.93
N GLU A 51 -15.01 19.57 -36.26
CA GLU A 51 -13.91 18.63 -36.56
C GLU A 51 -13.59 17.74 -35.36
N ILE A 52 -13.48 18.32 -34.15
CA ILE A 52 -13.22 17.56 -32.92
C ILE A 52 -14.38 16.60 -32.62
N ILE A 53 -15.63 17.01 -32.83
CA ILE A 53 -16.80 16.13 -32.70
C ILE A 53 -16.70 14.95 -33.67
N ALA A 54 -16.33 15.18 -34.93
CA ALA A 54 -16.17 14.11 -35.91
C ALA A 54 -15.05 13.12 -35.53
N GLU A 55 -13.93 13.63 -35.00
CA GLU A 55 -12.84 12.79 -34.47
C GLU A 55 -13.30 11.95 -33.28
N ILE A 56 -14.05 12.53 -32.34
CA ILE A 56 -14.64 11.82 -31.20
C ILE A 56 -15.59 10.72 -31.68
N GLN A 57 -16.46 11.02 -32.63
CA GLN A 57 -17.38 10.04 -33.22
C GLN A 57 -16.64 8.88 -33.91
N ALA A 58 -15.50 9.16 -34.56
CA ALA A 58 -14.66 8.14 -35.19
C ALA A 58 -14.01 7.22 -34.15
N VAL A 59 -13.55 7.75 -33.02
CA VAL A 59 -12.98 6.96 -31.91
C VAL A 59 -14.07 6.11 -31.22
N LEU A 60 -15.28 6.65 -31.06
CA LEU A 60 -16.40 5.94 -30.42
C LEU A 60 -17.13 4.96 -31.36
N GLY A 61 -17.00 5.13 -32.67
CA GLY A 61 -17.77 4.39 -33.68
C GLY A 61 -19.28 4.69 -33.62
N GLU A 62 -19.68 5.80 -33.01
CA GLU A 62 -21.07 6.20 -32.79
C GLU A 62 -21.23 7.72 -32.89
N LYS A 63 -22.37 8.17 -33.40
CA LYS A 63 -22.68 9.61 -33.50
C LYS A 63 -23.04 10.18 -32.13
N LEU A 64 -22.44 11.32 -31.79
CA LEU A 64 -22.83 12.12 -30.63
C LEU A 64 -24.21 12.76 -30.83
N THR A 65 -24.89 13.01 -29.72
CA THR A 65 -26.16 13.73 -29.69
C THR A 65 -25.94 15.19 -30.10
N GLU A 66 -26.75 15.69 -31.05
CA GLU A 66 -26.74 17.10 -31.43
C GLU A 66 -27.56 17.92 -30.44
N PHE A 67 -26.89 18.81 -29.69
CA PHE A 67 -27.56 19.71 -28.76
C PHE A 67 -27.98 21.01 -29.45
N GLY A 68 -29.23 21.42 -29.22
CA GLY A 68 -29.75 22.69 -29.74
C GLY A 68 -28.99 23.89 -29.20
N THR A 69 -28.60 24.81 -30.09
CA THR A 69 -27.74 25.97 -29.79
C THR A 69 -28.50 27.29 -29.63
N LYS A 70 -29.83 27.30 -29.80
CA LYS A 70 -30.63 28.53 -29.75
C LYS A 70 -30.79 29.04 -28.32
N GLY A 71 -30.13 30.16 -28.02
CA GLY A 71 -30.25 30.88 -26.73
C GLY A 71 -29.65 30.14 -25.53
N ALA A 72 -28.81 29.14 -25.78
CA ALA A 72 -28.28 28.25 -24.76
C ALA A 72 -26.93 28.72 -24.23
N ASN A 73 -26.68 28.43 -22.95
CA ASN A 73 -25.39 28.66 -22.30
C ASN A 73 -24.34 27.69 -22.88
N TRP A 74 -23.23 28.22 -23.39
CA TRP A 74 -22.18 27.42 -24.01
C TRP A 74 -21.46 26.51 -23.01
N ASP A 75 -21.37 26.90 -21.74
CA ASP A 75 -20.84 26.05 -20.68
C ASP A 75 -21.73 24.82 -20.44
N GLU A 76 -23.06 25.02 -20.44
CA GLU A 76 -24.02 23.92 -20.32
C GLU A 76 -23.98 22.99 -21.54
N ILE A 77 -23.83 23.55 -22.75
CA ILE A 77 -23.68 22.75 -23.97
C ILE A 77 -22.40 21.92 -23.92
N ALA A 78 -21.28 22.52 -23.52
CA ALA A 78 -20.00 21.83 -23.38
C ALA A 78 -20.09 20.70 -22.35
N GLN A 79 -20.78 20.93 -21.24
CA GLN A 79 -21.01 19.93 -20.22
C GLN A 79 -21.92 18.78 -20.72
N ARG A 80 -23.00 19.08 -21.45
CA ARG A 80 -23.84 18.04 -22.08
C ARG A 80 -23.10 17.20 -23.10
N TYR A 81 -22.20 17.80 -23.88
CA TYR A 81 -21.30 17.04 -24.76
C TYR A 81 -20.37 16.14 -23.96
N ARG A 82 -19.73 16.64 -22.91
CA ARG A 82 -18.88 15.84 -22.03
C ARG A 82 -19.63 14.64 -21.45
N GLU A 83 -20.82 14.85 -20.93
CA GLU A 83 -21.67 13.79 -20.37
C GLU A 83 -22.09 12.76 -21.41
N ASN A 84 -22.49 13.20 -22.61
CA ASN A 84 -22.86 12.29 -23.69
C ASN A 84 -21.67 11.45 -24.18
N ILE A 85 -20.49 12.07 -24.28
CA ILE A 85 -19.25 11.38 -24.64
C ILE A 85 -18.89 10.34 -23.57
N ASP A 86 -18.92 10.72 -22.28
CA ASP A 86 -18.63 9.80 -21.17
C ASP A 86 -19.61 8.62 -21.15
N GLN A 87 -20.90 8.86 -21.35
CA GLN A 87 -21.92 7.81 -21.40
C GLN A 87 -21.66 6.81 -22.54
N ILE A 88 -21.34 7.29 -23.74
CA ILE A 88 -21.06 6.43 -24.90
C ILE A 88 -19.73 5.68 -24.69
N ALA A 89 -18.71 6.36 -24.15
CA ALA A 89 -17.43 5.75 -23.81
C ALA A 89 -17.59 4.63 -22.79
N ARG A 90 -18.38 4.83 -21.74
CA ARG A 90 -18.69 3.81 -20.73
C ARG A 90 -19.46 2.60 -21.26
N ARG A 91 -20.07 2.70 -22.44
CA ARG A 91 -20.77 1.58 -23.09
C ARG A 91 -19.93 0.89 -24.16
N LYS A 92 -19.07 1.64 -24.85
CA LYS A 92 -18.32 1.18 -26.03
C LYS A 92 -16.85 0.87 -25.75
N LEU A 93 -16.27 1.57 -24.79
CA LEU A 93 -14.88 1.45 -24.35
C LEU A 93 -14.81 0.88 -22.93
N THR A 94 -15.72 -0.04 -22.61
CA THR A 94 -15.72 -0.85 -21.39
C THR A 94 -15.67 -2.33 -21.77
N SER A 95 -14.74 -3.05 -21.17
CA SER A 95 -14.85 -4.49 -20.94
C SER A 95 -15.08 -4.70 -19.44
N GLU A 96 -15.60 -5.86 -19.04
CA GLU A 96 -15.68 -6.25 -17.62
C GLU A 96 -14.32 -6.13 -16.93
N ASP A 97 -13.24 -6.39 -17.67
CA ASP A 97 -11.86 -6.24 -17.21
C ASP A 97 -11.45 -4.76 -17.05
N TYR A 98 -11.96 -3.86 -17.89
CA TYR A 98 -11.62 -2.43 -17.82
C TYR A 98 -12.20 -1.77 -16.56
N GLU A 99 -13.45 -2.06 -16.22
CA GLU A 99 -14.07 -1.49 -15.01
C GLU A 99 -13.29 -1.91 -13.76
N LYS A 100 -12.91 -3.19 -13.68
CA LYS A 100 -12.05 -3.70 -12.61
C LYS A 100 -10.65 -3.06 -12.62
N ILE A 101 -10.06 -2.76 -13.79
CA ILE A 101 -8.79 -2.01 -13.89
C ILE A 101 -8.93 -0.61 -13.29
N GLU A 102 -10.03 0.08 -13.59
CA GLU A 102 -10.27 1.43 -13.10
C GLU A 102 -10.52 1.45 -11.60
N ASP A 103 -11.31 0.49 -11.07
CA ASP A 103 -11.52 0.33 -9.63
C ASP A 103 -10.19 0.09 -8.90
N VAL A 104 -9.32 -0.75 -9.46
CA VAL A 104 -7.97 -0.99 -8.91
C VAL A 104 -7.13 0.28 -8.99
N ARG A 105 -7.21 1.04 -10.09
CA ARG A 105 -6.45 2.30 -10.24
C ARG A 105 -6.91 3.37 -9.25
N GLU A 106 -8.21 3.60 -9.14
CA GLU A 106 -8.79 4.58 -8.21
C GLU A 106 -8.42 4.25 -6.76
N ASN A 107 -8.44 2.96 -6.40
CA ASN A 107 -8.00 2.49 -5.09
C ASN A 107 -6.50 2.78 -4.84
N ILE A 108 -5.64 2.56 -5.84
CA ILE A 108 -4.21 2.89 -5.76
C ILE A 108 -4.01 4.40 -5.56
N GLU A 109 -4.67 5.24 -6.35
CA GLU A 109 -4.58 6.69 -6.26
C GLU A 109 -5.07 7.22 -4.91
N HIS A 110 -6.18 6.68 -4.41
CA HIS A 110 -6.72 7.03 -3.09
C HIS A 110 -5.72 6.69 -1.98
N LYS A 111 -5.17 5.46 -2.00
CA LYS A 111 -4.16 5.01 -1.02
C LYS A 111 -2.87 5.81 -1.12
N GLU A 112 -2.44 6.20 -2.32
CA GLU A 112 -1.29 7.07 -2.50
C GLU A 112 -1.52 8.45 -1.89
N LYS A 113 -2.66 9.07 -2.19
CA LYS A 113 -3.02 10.38 -1.66
C LYS A 113 -3.14 10.38 -0.14
N GLU A 114 -3.79 9.36 0.44
CA GLU A 114 -3.88 9.22 1.89
C GLU A 114 -2.51 9.07 2.54
N LEU A 115 -1.62 8.28 1.95
CA LEU A 115 -0.28 8.10 2.50
C LEU A 115 0.57 9.37 2.37
N ASN A 116 0.52 10.05 1.22
CA ASN A 116 1.24 11.30 1.02
C ASN A 116 0.77 12.37 2.00
N ASN A 117 -0.54 12.50 2.21
CA ASN A 117 -1.10 13.40 3.23
C ASN A 117 -0.60 13.04 4.64
N LEU A 118 -0.50 11.75 4.95
CA LEU A 118 -0.03 11.29 6.26
C LEU A 118 1.46 11.57 6.46
N ILE A 119 2.29 11.37 5.42
CA ILE A 119 3.71 11.73 5.41
C ILE A 119 3.87 13.25 5.59
N ASP A 120 3.14 14.06 4.82
CA ASP A 120 3.19 15.52 4.92
C ASP A 120 2.80 16.01 6.31
N ASN A 121 1.74 15.44 6.89
CA ASN A 121 1.32 15.76 8.25
C ASN A 121 2.41 15.44 9.28
N VAL A 122 3.11 14.33 9.13
CA VAL A 122 4.21 13.94 10.03
C VAL A 122 5.42 14.85 9.86
N LEU A 123 5.75 15.23 8.63
CA LEU A 123 6.87 16.15 8.34
C LEU A 123 6.60 17.58 8.81
N GLN A 124 5.34 18.01 8.85
CA GLN A 124 4.95 19.36 9.28
C GLN A 124 4.70 19.46 10.80
N THR A 125 4.67 18.34 11.52
CA THR A 125 4.35 18.30 12.94
C THR A 125 5.62 18.39 13.82
N THR A 126 5.56 19.16 14.91
CA THR A 126 6.66 19.33 15.89
C THR A 126 6.78 18.20 16.92
N VAL A 127 5.89 17.19 16.84
CA VAL A 127 5.84 16.01 17.71
C VAL A 127 6.98 15.06 17.37
N SER A 128 7.34 14.18 18.31
CA SER A 128 8.48 13.27 18.16
C SER A 128 8.41 12.46 16.85
N VAL A 129 9.36 12.75 15.96
CA VAL A 129 9.58 12.04 14.69
C VAL A 129 9.76 10.53 14.91
N LYS A 130 10.15 10.13 16.13
CA LYS A 130 10.41 8.74 16.48
C LYS A 130 9.16 7.87 16.56
N GLU A 131 8.05 8.38 17.08
CA GLU A 131 6.81 7.60 17.24
C GLU A 131 5.89 7.76 16.02
N TYR A 132 5.65 9.00 15.60
CA TYR A 132 4.84 9.28 14.41
C TYR A 132 5.51 8.85 13.11
N GLY A 133 6.84 9.02 12.99
CA GLY A 133 7.58 8.53 11.82
C GLY A 133 7.62 7.01 11.74
N PHE A 134 7.59 6.32 12.89
CA PHE A 134 7.53 4.87 12.93
C PHE A 134 6.18 4.34 12.44
N GLU A 135 5.07 4.84 12.99
CA GLU A 135 3.72 4.44 12.57
C GLU A 135 3.48 4.76 11.09
N THR A 136 3.98 5.91 10.64
CA THR A 136 3.91 6.32 9.23
C THR A 136 4.69 5.38 8.32
N ASN A 137 5.90 4.98 8.70
CA ASN A 137 6.69 4.01 7.94
C ASN A 137 6.03 2.63 7.90
N LEU A 138 5.46 2.16 9.02
CA LEU A 138 4.72 0.90 9.06
C LEU A 138 3.51 0.94 8.11
N LYS A 139 2.73 2.04 8.17
CA LYS A 139 1.57 2.24 7.30
C LYS A 139 1.99 2.35 5.83
N ALA A 140 3.09 3.02 5.53
CA ALA A 140 3.65 3.10 4.19
C ALA A 140 4.00 1.71 3.62
N VAL A 141 4.70 0.87 4.40
CA VAL A 141 5.07 -0.48 3.99
C VAL A 141 3.82 -1.36 3.78
N ASN A 142 2.85 -1.28 4.69
CA ASN A 142 1.58 -2.02 4.52
C ASN A 142 0.84 -1.58 3.26
N THR A 143 0.69 -0.27 3.02
CA THR A 143 0.04 0.25 1.81
C THR A 143 0.77 -0.19 0.54
N ILE A 144 2.10 -0.19 0.52
CA ILE A 144 2.90 -0.68 -0.61
C ILE A 144 2.63 -2.17 -0.86
N ASN A 145 2.60 -2.98 0.21
CA ASN A 145 2.35 -4.41 0.11
C ASN A 145 0.92 -4.73 -0.33
N GLU A 146 -0.06 -3.97 0.14
CA GLU A 146 -1.46 -4.08 -0.28
C GLU A 146 -1.61 -3.75 -1.78
N ILE A 147 -1.03 -2.63 -2.24
CA ILE A 147 -1.06 -2.25 -3.66
C ILE A 147 -0.42 -3.34 -4.52
N GLY A 148 0.79 -3.76 -4.18
CA GLY A 148 1.51 -4.78 -4.95
C GLY A 148 0.76 -6.12 -4.98
N SER A 149 0.19 -6.56 -3.86
CA SER A 149 -0.56 -7.82 -3.80
C SER A 149 -1.88 -7.76 -4.58
N THR A 150 -2.62 -6.66 -4.46
CA THR A 150 -3.89 -6.44 -5.18
C THR A 150 -3.67 -6.46 -6.69
N VAL A 151 -2.61 -5.79 -7.16
CA VAL A 151 -2.28 -5.72 -8.58
C VAL A 151 -1.81 -7.09 -9.10
N GLN A 152 -1.03 -7.83 -8.32
CA GLN A 152 -0.60 -9.18 -8.69
C GLN A 152 -1.77 -10.16 -8.76
N GLU A 153 -2.70 -10.10 -7.79
CA GLU A 153 -3.91 -10.91 -7.79
C GLU A 153 -4.82 -10.57 -8.98
N PHE A 154 -4.95 -9.27 -9.29
CA PHE A 154 -5.75 -8.79 -10.41
C PHE A 154 -5.20 -9.28 -11.77
N ILE A 155 -3.88 -9.19 -11.97
CA ILE A 155 -3.23 -9.61 -13.23
C ILE A 155 -3.22 -11.14 -13.37
N ASN A 156 -3.14 -11.86 -12.24
CA ASN A 156 -3.15 -13.32 -12.16
C ASN A 156 -2.12 -14.01 -13.09
N ASP A 157 -1.04 -13.29 -13.43
CA ASP A 157 0.05 -13.75 -14.31
C ASP A 157 1.38 -13.19 -13.78
N THR A 158 2.13 -14.06 -13.11
CA THR A 158 3.42 -13.74 -12.49
C THR A 158 4.52 -13.43 -13.50
N SER A 159 4.32 -13.74 -14.79
CA SER A 159 5.25 -13.35 -15.86
C SER A 159 5.11 -11.89 -16.27
N LYS A 160 3.94 -11.28 -16.04
CA LYS A 160 3.63 -9.88 -16.36
C LYS A 160 3.87 -8.95 -15.19
N PHE A 161 3.62 -9.42 -13.98
CA PHE A 161 3.85 -8.64 -12.76
C PHE A 161 4.21 -9.57 -11.61
N LYS A 162 5.42 -9.39 -11.06
CA LYS A 162 5.89 -10.09 -9.87
C LYS A 162 6.20 -9.05 -8.81
N PHE A 163 5.46 -9.12 -7.72
CA PHE A 163 5.64 -8.28 -6.54
C PHE A 163 6.14 -9.13 -5.39
N GLU A 164 7.20 -8.67 -4.73
CA GLU A 164 7.73 -9.28 -3.51
C GLU A 164 7.43 -8.33 -2.34
N PRO A 165 6.71 -8.80 -1.30
CA PRO A 165 6.36 -7.96 -0.16
C PRO A 165 7.60 -7.39 0.52
N VAL A 166 7.58 -6.08 0.76
CA VAL A 166 8.63 -5.37 1.50
C VAL A 166 8.49 -5.71 2.98
N GLN A 167 9.58 -6.18 3.58
CA GLN A 167 9.66 -6.44 5.02
C GLN A 167 10.13 -5.17 5.73
N PHE A 168 9.44 -4.78 6.80
CA PHE A 168 9.88 -3.69 7.68
C PHE A 168 10.47 -4.29 8.96
N GLU A 169 11.79 -4.18 9.16
CA GLU A 169 12.51 -4.80 10.29
C GLU A 169 11.87 -4.51 11.65
N SER A 170 11.27 -3.33 11.82
CA SER A 170 10.72 -2.93 13.10
C SER A 170 9.35 -3.53 13.44
N GLN A 171 8.75 -4.32 12.53
CA GLN A 171 7.52 -5.06 12.83
C GLN A 171 7.76 -6.10 13.94
N GLU A 172 8.98 -6.60 14.12
CA GLU A 172 9.32 -7.54 15.20
C GLU A 172 9.50 -6.85 16.56
N ILE A 173 10.11 -5.66 16.60
CA ILE A 173 10.35 -4.89 17.82
C ILE A 173 9.04 -4.31 18.37
N GLY A 174 8.17 -3.81 17.48
CA GLY A 174 6.85 -3.30 17.83
C GLY A 174 5.88 -4.40 18.28
N LYS A 175 5.93 -5.60 17.66
CA LYS A 175 5.13 -6.76 18.08
C LYS A 175 5.46 -7.19 19.50
N LEU A 176 6.73 -7.23 19.90
CA LEU A 176 7.11 -7.57 21.27
C LEU A 176 6.54 -6.58 22.29
N ALA A 177 6.78 -5.28 22.13
CA ALA A 177 6.29 -4.26 23.06
C ALA A 177 4.75 -4.17 23.10
N PHE A 178 4.08 -4.31 21.97
CA PHE A 178 2.61 -4.28 21.88
C PHE A 178 1.97 -5.57 22.42
N SER A 179 2.58 -6.75 22.20
CA SER A 179 2.15 -8.01 22.81
C SER A 179 2.28 -7.98 24.34
N PHE A 180 3.33 -7.37 24.90
CA PHE A 180 3.44 -7.17 26.34
C PHE A 180 2.35 -6.23 26.88
N LYS A 181 2.09 -5.10 26.20
CA LYS A 181 1.05 -4.14 26.62
C LYS A 181 -0.37 -4.72 26.50
N SER A 182 -0.67 -5.43 25.41
CA SER A 182 -1.96 -6.07 25.17
C SER A 182 -2.23 -7.24 26.13
N ALA A 183 -1.22 -8.06 26.46
CA ALA A 183 -1.37 -9.16 27.40
C ALA A 183 -1.81 -8.69 28.80
N TYR A 184 -1.34 -7.54 29.28
CA TYR A 184 -1.77 -6.98 30.57
C TYR A 184 -3.12 -6.26 30.52
N LEU A 185 -3.50 -5.69 29.37
CA LEU A 185 -4.73 -4.90 29.23
C LEU A 185 -5.97 -5.73 28.85
N HIS A 186 -5.83 -6.82 28.08
CA HIS A 186 -6.99 -7.57 27.55
C HIS A 186 -7.00 -9.05 27.95
N HIS A 187 -5.85 -9.62 28.33
CA HIS A 187 -5.74 -11.05 28.69
C HIS A 187 -4.92 -11.23 29.98
N LEU A 188 -5.44 -10.71 31.09
CA LEU A 188 -4.79 -10.72 32.41
C LEU A 188 -4.22 -12.10 32.80
N LEU A 189 -4.93 -13.19 32.45
CA LEU A 189 -4.47 -14.57 32.68
C LEU A 189 -3.20 -14.93 31.92
N VAL A 190 -3.05 -14.45 30.68
CA VAL A 190 -1.85 -14.67 29.86
C VAL A 190 -0.69 -13.86 30.43
N GLY A 191 -0.92 -12.62 30.87
CA GLY A 191 0.09 -11.80 31.56
C GLY A 191 0.59 -12.45 32.86
N ILE A 192 -0.32 -13.02 33.67
CA ILE A 192 0.04 -13.76 34.89
C ILE A 192 0.83 -15.03 34.56
N LEU A 193 0.41 -15.80 33.56
CA LEU A 193 1.13 -17.00 33.12
C LEU A 193 2.57 -16.67 32.67
N PHE A 194 2.74 -15.57 31.93
CA PHE A 194 4.04 -15.11 31.47
C PHE A 194 4.92 -14.63 32.64
N THR A 195 4.32 -13.96 33.63
CA THR A 195 5.03 -13.56 34.87
C THR A 195 5.54 -14.78 35.64
N ILE A 196 4.70 -15.80 35.77
CA ILE A 196 5.07 -17.07 36.41
C ILE A 196 6.20 -17.76 35.63
N LEU A 197 6.11 -17.79 34.30
CA LEU A 197 7.15 -18.36 33.44
C LEU A 197 8.50 -17.64 33.59
N CYS A 198 8.50 -16.30 33.58
CA CYS A 198 9.72 -15.50 33.81
C CYS A 198 10.32 -15.77 35.20
N LEU A 199 9.49 -15.86 36.23
CA LEU A 199 9.95 -16.19 37.58
C LEU A 199 10.57 -17.59 37.64
N PHE A 200 9.99 -18.58 36.93
CA PHE A 200 10.60 -19.91 36.80
C PHE A 200 11.96 -19.87 36.12
N ILE A 201 12.13 -19.07 35.07
CA ILE A 201 13.41 -18.94 34.35
C ILE A 201 14.47 -18.31 35.27
N ASP A 202 14.13 -17.25 35.99
CA ASP A 202 15.06 -16.60 36.93
C ASP A 202 15.53 -17.58 38.03
N TRP A 203 14.61 -18.37 38.59
CA TRP A 203 14.96 -19.39 39.59
C TRP A 203 15.71 -20.58 39.00
N ALA A 204 15.43 -20.97 37.75
CA ALA A 204 16.13 -22.06 37.07
C ALA A 204 17.61 -21.73 36.84
N VAL A 205 17.92 -20.47 36.49
CA VAL A 205 19.31 -20.00 36.35
C VAL A 205 20.04 -20.08 37.70
N VAL A 206 19.41 -19.60 38.78
CA VAL A 206 20.00 -19.66 40.14
C VAL A 206 20.23 -21.11 40.59
N LEU A 207 19.25 -22.00 40.39
CA LEU A 207 19.39 -23.44 40.68
C LEU A 207 20.49 -24.11 39.86
N SER A 208 20.61 -23.77 38.57
CA SER A 208 21.68 -24.29 37.71
C SER A 208 23.07 -23.88 38.21
N LEU A 209 23.22 -22.63 38.66
CA LEU A 209 24.46 -22.13 39.24
C LEU A 209 24.77 -22.80 40.59
N LEU A 210 23.77 -23.01 41.44
CA LEU A 210 23.94 -23.73 42.70
C LEU A 210 24.40 -25.18 42.49
N ILE A 211 23.76 -25.90 41.55
CA ILE A 211 24.16 -27.27 41.19
C ILE A 211 25.59 -27.28 40.61
N PHE A 212 25.91 -26.35 39.71
CA PHE A 212 27.24 -26.24 39.12
C PHE A 212 28.32 -25.95 40.17
N LEU A 213 28.05 -25.05 41.12
CA LEU A 213 28.94 -24.74 42.23
C LEU A 213 29.08 -25.92 43.19
N GLU A 214 28.02 -26.66 43.45
CA GLU A 214 28.06 -27.84 44.30
C GLU A 214 28.84 -29.00 43.67
N ILE A 215 28.70 -29.20 42.36
CA ILE A 215 29.51 -30.16 41.59
C ILE A 215 30.98 -29.75 41.64
N LYS A 216 31.30 -28.48 41.40
CA LYS A 216 32.69 -27.98 41.52
C LYS A 216 33.25 -28.18 42.93
N ARG A 217 32.46 -27.93 43.97
CA ARG A 217 32.86 -28.16 45.37
C ARG A 217 33.16 -29.64 45.64
N LYS A 218 32.30 -30.56 45.19
CA LYS A 218 32.51 -32.01 45.36
C LYS A 218 33.74 -32.51 44.60
N VAL A 219 33.99 -32.01 43.39
CA VAL A 219 35.19 -32.36 42.60
C VAL A 219 36.46 -31.82 43.28
N PHE A 220 36.43 -30.58 43.75
CA PHE A 220 37.58 -29.98 44.45
C PHE A 220 37.91 -30.71 45.77
N GLN A 221 36.89 -31.08 46.55
CA GLN A 221 37.09 -31.81 47.80
C GLN A 221 37.60 -33.24 47.59
N LYS A 222 37.20 -33.89 46.49
CA LYS A 222 37.72 -35.21 46.10
C LYS A 222 39.18 -35.14 45.65
N LEU A 223 39.57 -34.10 44.92
CA LEU A 223 40.97 -33.84 44.54
C LEU A 223 41.84 -33.53 45.77
N PHE A 224 41.35 -32.73 46.71
CA PHE A 224 42.08 -32.39 47.94
C PHE A 224 42.29 -33.61 48.86
N ASN A 225 41.30 -34.50 48.99
CA ASN A 225 41.45 -35.75 49.76
C ASN A 225 42.41 -36.75 49.09
N LEU A 226 42.48 -36.79 47.75
CA LEU A 226 43.45 -37.60 47.01
C LEU A 226 44.89 -37.09 47.20
N ASP A 227 45.08 -35.77 47.30
CA ASP A 227 46.39 -35.14 47.50
C ASP A 227 46.94 -35.37 48.92
N ILE A 228 46.06 -35.39 49.94
CA ILE A 228 46.42 -35.76 51.32
C ILE A 228 46.82 -37.23 51.42
N GLN A 229 46.07 -38.14 50.79
CA GLN A 229 46.40 -39.58 50.76
C GLN A 229 47.71 -39.86 50.01
N CYS A 230 48.02 -39.12 48.94
CA CYS A 230 49.32 -39.24 48.25
C CYS A 230 50.50 -38.77 49.13
N LYS A 231 50.27 -37.81 50.04
CA LYS A 231 51.30 -37.33 50.98
C LYS A 231 51.57 -38.29 52.14
N GLU A 232 50.57 -39.05 52.59
CA GLU A 232 50.75 -40.06 53.64
C GLU A 232 51.44 -41.34 53.16
N ILE A 233 51.42 -41.63 51.85
CA ILE A 233 52.09 -42.81 51.25
C ILE A 233 53.57 -42.54 50.91
N LEU A 234 54.00 -41.27 50.94
CA LEU A 234 55.37 -40.84 50.59
C LEU A 234 56.25 -40.39 51.79
N CYS A 235 55.79 -40.59 53.03
CA CYS A 235 56.58 -40.51 54.26
C CYS A 235 56.74 -41.90 54.88
#